data_AF-A0AAX2KE80-F1
#
_entry.id   AF-A0AAX2KE80-F1
#
_cell.length_a   1.000
_cell.length_b   1.000
_cell.length_c   1.000
_cell.angle_alpha   90.00
_cell.angle_beta   90.00
_cell.angle_gamma   90.00
#
_symmetry.space_group_name_H-M   'P 1'
#
loop_
_entity.id
_entity.type
_entity.pdbx_description
1 polymer ?
#
loop_
_entity_poly.entity_id
_entity_poly.type
_entity_poly.pdbx_seq_one_letter_code
_entity_poly.pdbx_strand_id
1 'polypeptide(L)' 'MTTLPCFVGQQGKYTSVDQLKGKKVGVQNGTTHQKFIMDKHPEITTVPYDSYQNAKLDLQNGRIDGVFGDTAVVTEWLKD' A
#
# COMPACT_ATOMS: atom_id res chain seq x y z
N MET A 1 -8.35 20.95 -5.82
CA MET A 1 -6.94 20.73 -6.16
C MET A 1 -6.26 20.11 -4.95
N THR A 2 -6.16 18.79 -4.89
CA THR A 2 -5.22 18.11 -3.99
C THR A 2 -4.91 16.78 -4.63
N THR A 3 -3.73 16.68 -5.23
CA THR A 3 -3.18 15.42 -5.74
C THR A 3 -3.03 14.51 -4.51
N LEU A 4 -3.96 13.58 -4.30
CA LEU A 4 -3.81 12.58 -3.24
C LEU A 4 -2.70 11.63 -3.72
N PRO A 5 -1.55 11.58 -3.03
CA PRO A 5 -0.50 10.64 -3.39
C PRO A 5 -1.04 9.23 -3.11
N CYS A 6 -1.14 8.43 -4.17
CA CYS A 6 -1.71 7.09 -4.15
C CYS A 6 -0.67 6.18 -4.80
N PHE A 7 0.10 5.44 -3.99
CA PHE A 7 0.93 4.37 -4.50
C PHE A 7 0.30 3.01 -4.23
N VAL A 8 0.41 2.09 -5.19
CA VAL A 8 -0.27 0.80 -5.17
C VAL A 8 0.68 -0.26 -5.75
N GLY A 9 1.40 -0.95 -4.88
CA GLY A 9 2.11 -2.22 -5.11
C GLY A 9 3.40 -2.28 -5.94
N GLN A 10 4.14 -3.41 -5.76
CA GLN A 10 5.54 -3.65 -6.16
C GLN A 10 5.95 -2.76 -7.35
N GLN A 11 6.88 -1.82 -7.15
CA GLN A 11 7.20 -0.71 -8.05
C GLN A 11 6.86 -0.98 -9.54
N GLY A 12 5.77 -0.36 -10.03
CA GLY A 12 5.34 -0.45 -11.43
C GLY A 12 4.39 -1.62 -11.79
N LYS A 13 4.03 -2.48 -10.83
CA LYS A 13 3.16 -3.65 -11.06
C LYS A 13 1.68 -3.34 -10.96
N TYR A 14 1.32 -2.37 -10.11
CA TYR A 14 -0.02 -1.85 -10.02
C TYR A 14 0.03 -0.32 -10.02
N THR A 15 -0.94 0.32 -10.68
CA THR A 15 -1.02 1.78 -10.83
C THR A 15 -2.34 2.33 -10.32
N SER A 16 -3.31 1.45 -10.07
CA SER A 16 -4.64 1.79 -9.59
C SER A 16 -5.10 0.82 -8.51
N VAL A 17 -5.84 1.34 -7.54
CA VAL A 17 -6.44 0.57 -6.44
C VAL A 17 -7.31 -0.57 -6.96
N ASP A 18 -7.98 -0.39 -8.10
CA ASP A 18 -8.78 -1.44 -8.75
C ASP A 18 -7.98 -2.70 -9.13
N GLN A 19 -6.67 -2.60 -9.32
CA GLN A 19 -5.84 -3.78 -9.64
C GLN A 19 -5.47 -4.60 -8.40
N LEU A 20 -5.74 -4.07 -7.21
CA LEU A 20 -5.51 -4.74 -5.93
C LEU A 20 -6.76 -5.45 -5.40
N LYS A 21 -7.86 -5.46 -6.15
CA LYS A 21 -9.07 -6.19 -5.75
C LYS A 21 -8.74 -7.67 -5.53
N GLY A 22 -9.06 -8.19 -4.35
CA GLY A 22 -8.69 -9.56 -3.94
C GLY A 22 -7.20 -9.77 -3.65
N LYS A 23 -6.40 -8.70 -3.58
CA LYS A 23 -4.97 -8.72 -3.23
C LYS A 23 -4.73 -8.27 -1.80
N LYS A 24 -3.54 -8.60 -1.29
CA LYS A 24 -3.07 -8.16 0.03
C LYS A 24 -2.22 -6.91 -0.10
N VAL A 25 -2.60 -5.87 0.63
CA VAL A 25 -2.00 -4.55 0.49
C VAL A 25 -1.59 -4.04 1.84
N GLY A 26 -0.28 -3.87 2.03
CA GLY A 26 0.26 -3.24 3.21
C GLY A 26 -0.13 -1.78 3.28
N VAL A 27 -0.54 -1.31 4.45
CA VAL A 27 -0.82 0.10 4.71
C VAL A 27 -0.24 0.47 6.05
N GLN A 28 0.22 1.70 6.21
CA GLN A 28 0.69 2.14 7.51
C GLN A 28 -0.49 2.27 8.48
N ASN A 29 -0.34 1.62 9.64
CA ASN A 29 -1.35 1.58 10.70
C ASN A 29 -1.67 3.00 11.21
N GLY A 30 -2.95 3.29 11.39
CA GLY A 30 -3.41 4.57 11.94
C GLY A 30 -3.42 5.74 10.94
N THR A 31 -3.20 5.48 9.65
CA THR A 31 -3.25 6.52 8.61
C THR A 31 -4.63 6.67 7.99
N THR A 32 -4.92 7.85 7.45
CA THR A 32 -6.16 8.09 6.68
C THR A 32 -6.28 7.14 5.47
N HIS A 33 -5.15 6.71 4.92
CA HIS A 33 -5.07 5.74 3.82
C HIS A 33 -5.67 4.38 4.17
N GLN A 34 -5.42 3.89 5.39
CA GLN A 34 -6.00 2.63 5.89
C GLN A 34 -7.52 2.74 5.92
N LYS A 35 -8.03 3.80 6.56
CA LYS A 35 -9.48 4.03 6.67
C LYS A 35 -10.12 4.20 5.29
N PHE A 36 -9.42 4.86 4.36
CA PHE A 36 -9.89 5.07 3.00
C PHE A 36 -10.07 3.74 2.24
N ILE A 37 -9.07 2.85 2.21
CA ILE A 37 -9.22 1.57 1.53
C ILE A 37 -10.25 0.69 2.22
N MET A 38 -10.27 0.64 3.56
CA MET A 38 -11.26 -0.17 4.27
C MET A 38 -12.71 0.27 3.98
N ASP A 39 -12.94 1.57 3.81
CA ASP A 39 -14.27 2.15 3.55
C ASP A 39 -14.65 2.08 2.06
N LYS A 40 -13.72 2.42 1.16
CA LYS A 40 -13.96 2.51 -0.28
C LYS A 40 -13.76 1.21 -1.03
N HIS A 41 -12.90 0.34 -0.53
CA HIS A 41 -12.45 -0.87 -1.20
C HIS A 41 -12.41 -2.07 -0.25
N PRO A 42 -13.56 -2.51 0.28
CA PRO A 42 -13.64 -3.66 1.19
C PRO A 42 -13.20 -4.97 0.51
N GLU A 43 -13.10 -5.02 -0.82
CA GLU A 43 -12.58 -6.18 -1.55
C GLU A 43 -11.05 -6.31 -1.48
N ILE A 44 -10.36 -5.31 -0.94
CA ILE A 44 -8.91 -5.31 -0.76
C ILE A 44 -8.57 -5.76 0.66
N THR A 45 -7.69 -6.75 0.78
CA THR A 45 -7.20 -7.16 2.09
C THR A 45 -6.10 -6.22 2.53
N THR A 46 -6.44 -5.25 3.36
CA THR A 46 -5.44 -4.36 3.96
C THR A 46 -4.70 -5.05 5.10
N VAL A 47 -3.38 -4.92 5.10
CA VAL A 47 -2.51 -5.41 6.17
C VAL A 47 -1.89 -4.18 6.83
N PRO A 48 -2.31 -3.82 8.05
CA PRO A 48 -1.73 -2.69 8.76
C PRO A 48 -0.30 -3.03 9.21
N TYR A 49 0.62 -2.09 9.01
CA TYR A 49 2.00 -2.19 9.44
C TYR A 49 2.39 -0.99 10.30
N ASP A 50 3.05 -1.23 11.42
CA ASP A 50 3.60 -0.16 12.27
C ASP A 50 4.89 0.45 11.70
N SER A 51 5.55 -0.24 10.76
CA SER A 51 6.80 0.22 10.14
C SER A 51 6.92 -0.25 8.70
N TYR A 52 7.43 0.64 7.83
CA TYR A 52 7.65 0.31 6.43
C TYR A 52 8.60 -0.88 6.25
N GLN A 53 9.61 -1.06 7.11
CA GLN A 53 10.49 -2.23 7.07
C GLN A 53 9.74 -3.56 7.10
N ASN A 54 8.70 -3.68 7.92
CA ASN A 54 7.87 -4.88 7.99
C ASN A 54 7.08 -5.09 6.70
N ALA A 55 6.53 -4.01 6.12
CA ALA A 55 5.90 -4.06 4.82
C ALA A 55 6.90 -4.48 3.72
N LYS A 56 8.21 -4.15 3.84
CA LYS A 56 9.26 -4.50 2.85
C LYS A 56 9.45 -5.98 2.85
N LEU A 57 9.64 -6.52 4.06
CA LEU A 57 9.87 -7.93 4.29
C LEU A 57 8.68 -8.73 3.79
N ASP A 58 7.45 -8.33 4.12
CA ASP A 58 6.26 -9.03 3.66
C ASP A 58 6.06 -8.90 2.13
N LEU A 59 6.44 -7.76 1.52
CA LEU A 59 6.42 -7.60 0.06
C LEU A 59 7.46 -8.50 -0.62
N GLN A 60 8.68 -8.56 -0.09
CA GLN A 60 9.76 -9.42 -0.58
C GLN A 60 9.44 -10.91 -0.40
N ASN A 61 8.80 -11.28 0.70
CA ASN A 61 8.33 -12.64 0.96
C ASN A 61 7.04 -13.00 0.20
N GLY A 62 6.43 -12.05 -0.53
CA GLY A 62 5.17 -12.27 -1.26
C GLY A 62 3.95 -12.47 -0.35
N ARG A 63 4.04 -12.05 0.92
CA ARG A 63 2.92 -12.06 1.88
C ARG A 63 1.91 -10.95 1.58
N ILE A 64 2.37 -9.85 0.97
CA ILE A 64 1.56 -8.79 0.40
C ILE A 64 1.92 -8.60 -1.08
N ASP A 65 0.93 -8.25 -1.89
CA ASP A 65 1.11 -7.90 -3.31
C ASP A 65 1.54 -6.43 -3.49
N GLY A 66 1.30 -5.59 -2.49
CA GLY A 66 1.64 -4.18 -2.58
C GLY A 66 1.60 -3.39 -1.29
N VAL A 67 2.01 -2.12 -1.35
CA VAL A 67 1.93 -1.15 -0.25
C VAL A 67 1.14 0.07 -0.72
N PHE A 68 0.27 0.59 0.15
CA PHE A 68 -0.56 1.76 -0.04
C PHE A 68 -0.17 2.87 0.92
N GLY A 69 0.13 4.05 0.37
CA GLY A 69 0.53 5.23 1.12
C GLY A 69 1.07 6.33 0.22
N ASP A 70 1.74 7.30 0.84
CA ASP A 70 2.29 8.47 0.16
C ASP A 70 3.43 8.07 -0.80
N THR A 71 3.29 8.43 -2.08
CA THR A 71 4.25 8.10 -3.14
C THR A 71 5.66 8.58 -2.82
N ALA A 72 5.84 9.72 -2.15
CA ALA A 72 7.17 10.22 -1.80
C ALA A 72 7.86 9.30 -0.78
N VAL A 73 7.13 8.93 0.27
CA VAL A 73 7.63 8.07 1.36
C VAL A 73 7.90 6.65 0.85
N VAL A 74 6.99 6.10 0.05
CA VAL A 74 7.16 4.74 -0.50
C VAL A 74 8.29 4.69 -1.53
N THR A 75 8.42 5.72 -2.38
CA THR A 75 9.50 5.77 -3.39
C THR A 75 10.87 5.92 -2.74
N GLU A 76 10.99 6.74 -1.70
CA GLU A 76 12.24 6.87 -0.95
C GLU A 76 12.65 5.54 -0.32
N TRP A 77 11.68 4.82 0.25
CA TRP A 77 11.92 3.53 0.88
C TRP A 77 12.20 2.36 -0.09
N LEU A 78 11.66 2.42 -1.33
CA LEU A 78 11.94 1.44 -2.39
C LEU A 78 13.30 1.64 -3.07
N LYS A 79 13.92 2.82 -2.93
CA LYS A 79 15.23 3.10 -3.53
C LYS A 79 16.40 2.46 -2.79
N ASP A 80 16.18 1.99 -1.56
CA ASP A 80 17.17 1.31 -0.71
C ASP A 80 17.21 -0.20 -0.96
#